data_AF-A0A8J7J5W8-F1
#
_entry.id   AF-A0A8J7J5W8-F1
#
_cell.length_a   1.000
_cell.length_b   1.000
_cell.length_c   1.000
_cell.angle_alpha   90.00
_cell.angle_beta   90.00
_cell.angle_gamma   90.00
#
_symmetry.space_group_name_H-M   'P 1'
#
loop_
_entity.id
_entity.type
_entity.pdbx_description
1 polymer ?
#
loop_
_entity_poly.entity_id
_entity_poly.type
_entity_poly.pdbx_seq_one_letter_code
_entity_poly.pdbx_strand_id
1 'polypeptide(L)'
;MFVPGNTQYGIWMRAPSSSGRKDWIGFLTDREVISQWGKTGQVNQCKVIGPAPSRIFLNQKIEEKRGKGYRVVGEWFPGSGWSHERKAQPPPQPNPPSQNRPAAATPPLNGNVMREWLSDQNSEQWF
;
A
#
# COMPACT_ATOMS: atom_id res chain seq x y z
N MET A 1 -8.17 -9.75 -2.94
CA MET A 1 -7.79 -10.57 -1.77
C MET A 1 -9.05 -11.21 -1.22
N PHE A 2 -9.07 -12.53 -1.06
CA PHE A 2 -10.24 -13.27 -0.60
C PHE A 2 -10.24 -13.37 0.94
N VAL A 3 -11.36 -13.04 1.57
CA VAL A 3 -11.57 -13.24 3.02
C VAL A 3 -12.40 -14.51 3.20
N PRO A 4 -11.91 -15.52 3.94
CA PRO A 4 -12.67 -16.73 4.20
C PRO A 4 -14.04 -16.44 4.85
N GLY A 5 -15.03 -17.28 4.56
CA GLY A 5 -16.32 -17.25 5.27
C GLY A 5 -16.13 -17.44 6.78
N ASN A 6 -17.02 -16.86 7.58
CA ASN A 6 -16.98 -16.92 9.04
C ASN A 6 -15.68 -16.41 9.68
N THR A 7 -14.92 -15.56 8.97
CA THR A 7 -13.78 -14.87 9.57
C THR A 7 -14.27 -13.99 10.72
N GLN A 8 -13.64 -14.14 11.88
CA GLN A 8 -13.87 -13.31 13.06
C GLN A 8 -12.84 -12.18 13.17
N TYR A 9 -11.64 -12.40 12.63
CA TYR A 9 -10.57 -11.40 12.59
C TYR A 9 -9.58 -11.73 11.47
N GLY A 10 -9.06 -10.69 10.81
CA GLY A 10 -7.98 -10.82 9.84
C GLY A 10 -6.88 -9.81 10.10
N ILE A 11 -5.65 -10.17 9.74
CA ILE A 11 -4.47 -9.29 9.85
C ILE A 11 -3.71 -9.36 8.53
N TRP A 12 -3.45 -8.21 7.93
CA TRP A 12 -2.61 -8.11 6.74
C TRP A 12 -1.27 -7.47 7.12
N MET A 13 -0.20 -8.19 6.84
CA MET A 13 1.17 -7.73 7.06
C MET A 13 1.98 -7.74 5.77
N ARG A 14 2.93 -6.81 5.66
CA ARG A 14 3.83 -6.65 4.52
C ARG A 14 5.27 -6.79 4.94
N ALA A 15 6.01 -7.60 4.19
CA ALA A 15 7.43 -7.79 4.37
C ALA A 15 8.22 -6.51 4.00
N PRO A 16 9.42 -6.30 4.57
CA PRO A 16 10.27 -5.16 4.23
C PRO A 16 10.68 -5.18 2.75
N SER A 17 10.97 -4.01 2.17
CA SER A 17 11.20 -3.83 0.72
C SER A 17 12.31 -4.71 0.15
N SER A 18 13.34 -5.04 0.94
CA SER A 18 14.44 -5.94 0.57
C SER A 18 14.00 -7.38 0.29
N SER A 19 12.83 -7.79 0.78
CA SER A 19 12.31 -9.16 0.65
C SER A 19 11.31 -9.34 -0.50
N GLY A 20 11.27 -8.42 -1.46
CA GLY A 20 10.50 -8.58 -2.71
C GLY A 20 9.01 -8.28 -2.60
N ARG A 21 8.61 -7.40 -1.66
CA ARG A 21 7.20 -6.95 -1.47
C ARG A 21 6.24 -8.13 -1.31
N LYS A 22 6.52 -9.00 -0.34
CA LYS A 22 5.64 -10.11 0.01
C LYS A 22 4.56 -9.64 0.98
N ASP A 23 3.33 -10.06 0.74
CA ASP A 23 2.20 -9.89 1.65
C ASP A 23 1.89 -11.22 2.33
N TRP A 24 1.60 -11.14 3.62
CA TRP A 24 1.15 -12.25 4.45
C TRP A 24 -0.13 -11.82 5.16
N ILE A 25 -1.15 -12.67 5.10
CA ILE A 25 -2.42 -12.45 5.78
C ILE A 25 -2.71 -13.63 6.67
N GLY A 26 -3.13 -13.35 7.89
CA GLY A 26 -3.66 -14.32 8.83
C GLY A 26 -5.15 -14.09 9.02
N PHE A 27 -5.92 -15.16 9.07
CA PHE A 27 -7.34 -15.13 9.38
C PHE A 27 -7.62 -16.06 10.56
N LEU A 28 -8.39 -15.56 11.51
CA LEU A 28 -9.05 -16.35 12.53
C LEU A 28 -10.50 -16.56 12.07
N THR A 29 -10.88 -17.80 11.80
CA THR A 29 -12.27 -18.18 11.56
C THR A 29 -12.86 -18.80 12.82
N ASP A 30 -14.14 -19.14 12.77
CA ASP A 30 -14.84 -19.92 13.79
C ASP A 30 -14.33 -21.38 13.91
N ARG A 31 -13.59 -21.88 12.92
CA ARG A 31 -13.12 -23.27 12.86
C ARG A 31 -11.61 -23.43 12.94
N GLU A 32 -10.86 -22.49 12.38
CA GLU A 32 -9.44 -22.68 12.15
C GLU A 32 -8.68 -21.36 12.04
N VAL A 33 -7.37 -21.46 12.01
CA VAL A 33 -6.48 -20.34 11.68
C VAL A 33 -5.91 -20.59 10.30
N ILE A 34 -6.21 -19.68 9.38
CA ILE A 34 -5.80 -19.75 7.97
C ILE A 34 -4.73 -18.69 7.73
N SER A 35 -3.74 -19.04 6.92
CA SER A 35 -2.76 -18.09 6.41
C SER A 35 -2.82 -18.04 4.90
N GLN A 36 -2.79 -16.83 4.35
CA GLN A 36 -2.61 -16.56 2.94
C GLN A 36 -1.33 -15.75 2.71
N TRP A 37 -0.65 -15.94 1.59
CA TRP A 37 0.52 -15.14 1.24
C TRP A 37 0.78 -15.09 -0.26
N GLY A 38 1.61 -14.14 -0.67
CA GLY A 38 2.00 -13.96 -2.07
C GLY A 38 2.72 -12.64 -2.30
N LYS A 39 2.89 -12.25 -3.56
CA LYS A 39 3.43 -10.92 -3.89
C LYS A 39 2.38 -9.85 -3.61
N THR A 40 2.81 -8.62 -3.38
CA THR A 40 1.88 -7.51 -3.21
C THR A 40 0.96 -7.35 -4.42
N GLY A 41 -0.34 -7.28 -4.16
CA GLY A 41 -1.39 -7.27 -5.19
C GLY A 41 -1.79 -8.67 -5.69
N GLN A 42 -1.00 -9.70 -5.41
CA GLN A 42 -1.24 -11.07 -5.87
C GLN A 42 -0.98 -12.08 -4.73
N VAL A 43 -1.92 -12.14 -3.80
CA VAL A 43 -1.97 -13.15 -2.75
C VAL A 43 -2.67 -14.37 -3.34
N ASN A 44 -1.90 -15.42 -3.62
CA ASN A 44 -2.36 -16.59 -4.36
C ASN A 44 -2.09 -17.93 -3.66
N GLN A 45 -1.44 -17.91 -2.49
CA GLN A 45 -1.19 -19.10 -1.68
C GLN A 45 -2.01 -19.04 -0.40
N CYS A 46 -2.51 -20.19 0.03
CA CYS A 46 -3.35 -20.36 1.21
C CYS A 46 -2.99 -21.68 1.91
N LYS A 47 -3.04 -21.69 3.24
CA LYS A 47 -2.86 -22.90 4.06
C LYS A 47 -3.54 -22.75 5.41
N VAL A 48 -4.16 -23.81 5.88
CA VAL A 48 -4.59 -23.96 7.28
C VAL A 48 -3.34 -24.16 8.15
N ILE A 49 -3.12 -23.24 9.08
CA ILE A 49 -1.94 -23.25 9.96
C ILE A 49 -2.26 -23.67 11.39
N GLY A 50 -3.53 -23.66 11.78
CA GLY A 50 -4.03 -24.19 13.04
C GLY A 50 -5.41 -24.80 12.83
N PRO A 51 -5.64 -26.08 13.20
CA PRO A 51 -6.91 -26.79 12.92
C PRO A 51 -8.07 -26.40 13.85
N ALA A 52 -7.85 -25.46 14.77
CA ALA A 52 -8.83 -24.97 15.73
C ALA A 52 -8.77 -23.44 15.81
N PRO A 53 -9.87 -22.75 16.15
CA PRO A 53 -9.88 -21.31 16.27
C PRO A 53 -9.06 -20.89 17.49
N SER A 54 -7.96 -20.17 17.28
CA SER A 54 -7.11 -19.70 18.38
C SER A 54 -6.51 -18.33 18.09
N ARG A 55 -7.03 -17.31 18.78
CA ARG A 55 -6.48 -15.95 18.71
C ARG A 55 -5.06 -15.90 19.27
N ILE A 56 -4.76 -16.67 20.31
CA ILE A 56 -3.43 -16.76 20.90
C ILE A 56 -2.43 -17.30 19.87
N PHE A 57 -2.76 -18.37 19.17
CA PHE A 57 -1.91 -18.94 18.12
C PHE A 57 -1.72 -17.97 16.95
N LEU A 58 -2.79 -17.30 16.50
CA LEU A 58 -2.67 -16.28 15.47
C LEU A 58 -1.75 -15.13 15.92
N ASN A 59 -1.89 -14.65 17.16
CA ASN A 59 -1.02 -13.61 17.71
C ASN A 59 0.45 -14.05 17.78
N GLN A 60 0.73 -15.30 18.15
CA GLN A 60 2.10 -15.85 18.09
C GLN A 60 2.67 -15.76 16.66
N LYS A 61 1.87 -16.09 15.65
CA LYS A 61 2.28 -15.97 14.24
C LYS A 61 2.47 -14.52 13.80
N ILE A 62 1.66 -13.59 14.29
CA ILE A 62 1.86 -12.16 14.06
C ILE A 62 3.21 -11.73 14.63
N GLU A 63 3.54 -12.11 15.86
CA GLU A 63 4.81 -11.76 16.50
C GLU A 63 6.02 -12.42 15.80
N GLU A 64 5.90 -13.68 15.35
CA GLU A 64 6.92 -14.32 14.50
C GLU A 64 7.17 -13.54 13.20
N LYS A 65 6.13 -12.93 12.61
CA LYS A 65 6.25 -12.10 11.40
C LYS A 65 6.84 -10.73 11.73
N ARG A 66 6.45 -10.11 12.84
CA ARG A 66 7.04 -8.86 13.33
C ARG A 66 8.53 -9.00 13.60
N GLY A 67 8.96 -10.11 14.21
CA GLY A 67 10.39 -10.43 14.40
C GLY A 67 11.17 -10.54 13.09
N LYS A 68 10.49 -10.82 11.97
CA LYS A 68 11.07 -10.82 10.61
C LYS A 68 10.98 -9.46 9.91
N GLY A 69 10.57 -8.40 10.64
CA GLY A 69 10.41 -7.05 10.12
C GLY A 69 9.14 -6.81 9.29
N TYR A 70 8.16 -7.71 9.34
CA TYR A 70 6.87 -7.44 8.72
C TYR A 70 6.13 -6.34 9.47
N ARG A 71 5.58 -5.38 8.73
CA ARG A 71 4.72 -4.32 9.26
C ARG A 71 3.25 -4.65 9.02
N VAL A 72 2.38 -4.25 9.94
CA VAL A 72 0.93 -4.32 9.73
C VAL A 72 0.56 -3.33 8.64
N VAL A 73 -0.35 -3.71 7.75
CA VAL A 73 -0.92 -2.87 6.69
C VAL A 73 -2.40 -2.60 6.96
N GLY A 74 -3.07 -3.57 7.57
CA GLY A 74 -4.45 -3.42 7.96
C GLY A 74 -4.97 -4.61 8.75
N GLU A 75 -6.11 -4.38 9.37
CA GLU A 75 -6.84 -5.37 10.16
C GLU A 75 -8.25 -5.49 9.61
N TRP A 76 -8.78 -6.70 9.56
CA TRP A 76 -10.14 -6.97 9.11
C TRP A 76 -11.01 -7.38 10.29
N PHE A 77 -12.20 -6.79 10.35
CA PHE A 77 -13.23 -7.13 11.33
C PHE A 77 -14.57 -7.40 10.63
N PRO A 78 -15.39 -8.33 11.18
CA PRO A 78 -16.72 -8.59 10.65
C PRO A 78 -17.59 -7.33 10.72
N GLY A 79 -18.33 -7.05 9.66
CA GLY A 79 -19.17 -5.85 9.55
C GLY A 79 -18.42 -4.56 9.18
N SER A 80 -17.15 -4.41 9.55
CA SER A 80 -16.35 -3.20 9.24
C SER A 80 -15.46 -3.34 8.01
N GLY A 81 -15.06 -4.56 7.65
CA GLY A 81 -14.13 -4.80 6.55
C GLY A 81 -12.68 -4.49 6.94
N TRP A 82 -11.85 -4.15 5.94
CA TRP A 82 -10.43 -3.81 6.14
C TRP A 82 -10.26 -2.38 6.66
N SER A 83 -9.67 -2.26 7.85
CA SER A 83 -9.07 -1.03 8.35
C SER A 83 -7.64 -0.93 7.83
N HIS A 84 -7.31 0.16 7.14
CA HIS A 84 -5.94 0.41 6.69
C HIS A 84 -5.20 1.24 7.73
N GLU A 85 -3.94 0.89 8.00
CA GLU A 85 -3.06 1.79 8.74
C GLU A 85 -2.89 3.06 7.91
N ARG A 86 -3.42 4.19 8.41
CA ARG A 86 -3.13 5.50 7.83
C ARG A 86 -1.64 5.71 8.02
N LYS A 87 -0.86 5.59 6.95
CA LYS A 87 0.52 6.10 6.95
C LYS A 87 0.42 7.53 7.50
N ALA A 88 1.12 7.81 8.59
CA ALA A 88 1.29 9.18 9.04
C ALA A 88 1.74 9.99 7.83
N GLN A 89 0.87 10.89 7.37
CA GLN A 89 1.20 11.77 6.28
C GLN A 89 2.42 12.56 6.77
N PRO A 90 3.55 12.58 6.04
CA PRO A 90 4.67 13.42 6.45
C PRO A 90 4.13 14.83 6.64
N PRO A 91 4.59 15.58 7.68
CA PRO A 91 4.11 16.93 7.91
C PRO A 91 4.25 17.72 6.60
N PRO A 92 3.25 18.56 6.25
CA PRO A 92 3.33 19.37 5.05
C PRO A 92 4.67 20.13 5.07
N GLN A 93 5.49 19.94 4.03
CA GLN A 93 6.70 20.75 3.88
C GLN A 93 6.25 22.22 3.88
N PRO A 94 6.92 23.11 4.63
CA PRO A 94 6.63 24.53 4.57
C PRO A 94 6.78 24.99 3.11
N ASN A 95 5.72 25.61 2.59
CA ASN A 95 5.73 26.20 1.26
C ASN A 95 6.97 27.11 1.13
N PRO A 96 7.72 27.07 0.02
CA PRO A 96 8.77 28.05 -0.22
C PRO A 96 8.16 29.46 -0.15
N PRO A 97 8.87 30.45 0.42
CA PRO A 97 8.34 31.80 0.58
C PRO A 97 7.92 32.36 -0.78
N SER A 98 6.66 32.80 -0.84
CA SER A 98 6.11 33.49 -2.00
C SER A 98 6.96 34.72 -2.30
N GLN A 99 7.67 34.70 -3.43
CA GLN A 99 8.29 35.93 -3.95
C GLN A 99 7.16 36.87 -4.35
N ASN A 100 6.89 37.88 -3.50
CA ASN A 100 6.10 39.05 -3.87
C ASN A 100 6.78 39.73 -5.06
N ARG A 101 6.32 39.44 -6.28
CA ARG A 101 6.60 40.28 -7.44
C ARG A 101 5.50 41.36 -7.51
N PRO A 102 5.83 42.66 -7.48
CA PRO A 102 4.83 43.70 -7.62
C PRO A 102 4.18 43.65 -9.01
N ALA A 103 2.89 43.97 -9.02
CA ALA A 103 2.00 43.99 -10.18
C ALA A 103 2.53 44.89 -11.31
N ALA A 104 2.49 44.38 -12.53
CA ALA A 104 2.55 45.18 -13.74
C ALA A 104 1.60 44.60 -14.78
N ALA A 105 0.88 45.51 -15.43
CA ALA A 105 -0.33 45.33 -16.20
C ALA A 105 -0.26 44.32 -17.36
N THR A 106 -1.40 43.66 -17.58
CA THR A 106 -1.76 42.95 -18.81
C THR A 106 -1.64 43.87 -20.03
N PRO A 107 -1.30 43.30 -21.19
CA PRO A 107 -2.25 43.36 -22.30
C PRO A 107 -2.50 41.97 -22.92
N PRO A 108 -3.69 41.72 -23.51
CA PRO A 108 -4.04 40.44 -24.09
C PRO A 108 -3.54 40.38 -25.53
N LEU A 109 -2.92 39.27 -25.96
CA LEU A 109 -2.85 38.93 -27.38
C LEU A 109 -2.56 37.43 -27.60
N ASN A 110 -3.49 36.85 -28.37
CA ASN A 110 -3.35 35.73 -29.29
C ASN A 110 -3.14 34.31 -28.77
N GLY A 111 -4.22 33.54 -28.84
CA GLY A 111 -4.18 32.09 -28.93
C GLY A 111 -3.56 31.65 -30.26
N ASN A 112 -2.37 31.07 -30.18
CA ASN A 112 -1.85 30.05 -31.09
C ASN A 112 -0.44 29.62 -30.66
N VAL A 113 -0.29 28.86 -29.58
CA VAL A 113 0.91 28.04 -29.31
C VAL A 113 0.49 26.78 -28.54
N MET A 114 -0.26 25.89 -29.21
CA MET A 114 -0.63 24.58 -28.67
C MET A 114 -0.36 23.47 -29.71
N ARG A 115 0.67 23.65 -30.55
CA ARG A 115 1.02 22.73 -31.64
C ARG A 115 2.53 22.70 -31.96
N GLU A 116 3.40 22.68 -30.95
CA GLU A 116 4.85 22.59 -31.19
C GLU A 116 5.61 21.82 -30.11
N TRP A 117 5.01 20.74 -29.59
CA TRP A 117 5.70 19.77 -28.72
C TRP A 117 5.44 18.31 -29.13
N LEU A 118 4.80 18.09 -30.28
CA LEU A 118 4.43 16.77 -30.78
C LEU A 118 5.10 16.39 -32.11
N SER A 119 6.03 17.20 -32.61
CA SER A 119 6.80 16.86 -33.80
C SER A 119 8.23 17.37 -33.69
N ASP A 120 9.17 16.47 -33.98
CA ASP A 120 10.59 16.70 -34.28
C ASP A 120 11.54 16.99 -33.11
N GLN A 121 12.31 15.95 -32.75
CA GLN A 121 13.77 15.84 -32.99
C GLN A 121 14.25 14.56 -32.28
N ASN A 122 14.41 13.39 -32.92
CA ASN A 122 15.50 13.05 -33.86
C ASN A 122 16.57 14.15 -33.91
N SER A 123 17.78 13.97 -33.39
CA SER A 123 18.77 13.05 -33.94
C SER A 123 20.01 13.06 -33.04
N GLU A 124 20.55 11.88 -32.80
CA GLU A 124 21.97 11.54 -32.89
C GLU A 124 23.09 12.29 -32.13
N GLN A 125 23.98 11.42 -31.63
CA GLN A 125 25.42 11.57 -31.33
C GLN A 125 25.76 11.97 -29.91
N TRP A 126 26.44 11.05 -29.19
CA TRP A 126 27.84 11.22 -28.76
C TRP A 126 28.46 9.82 -28.51
N PHE A 127 29.40 9.45 -29.39
CA PHE A 127 30.48 8.43 -29.35
C PHE A 127 30.19 6.98 -28.94
#